data_AF-A0A177I0A5-F1
#
_entry.id   AF-A0A177I0A5-F1
#
_cell.length_a   1.000
_cell.length_b   1.000
_cell.length_c   1.000
_cell.angle_alpha   90.00
_cell.angle_beta   90.00
_cell.angle_gamma   90.00
#
_symmetry.space_group_name_H-M   'P 1'
#
loop_
_entity.id
_entity.type
_entity.pdbx_description
1 polymer ?
#
loop_
_entity_poly.entity_id
_entity_poly.type
_entity_poly.pdbx_seq_one_letter_code
_entity_poly.pdbx_strand_id
1 'polypeptide(L)'
;MWSSDLFGVPSALIPRDDHLGISREHVYYRAARSRGEKVPARILWYASSDKNQSVSAVIACSRFDATVVDTGRSLYNRFRHLGVWGLDDILRACGDRGQARALLFSDTEIFPRPVGLHKVQSLAAQRQHPLGVQSVFEITPDLFSAIYQEGQPAQ
;
A
#
# COMPACT_ATOMS: atom_id res chain seq x y z
N MET A 1 -9.55 9.75 -1.80
CA MET A 1 -8.18 9.54 -2.34
C MET A 1 -7.66 8.37 -1.52
N TRP A 2 -7.36 7.21 -2.10
CA TRP A 2 -7.29 5.99 -1.28
C TRP A 2 -6.27 6.02 -0.13
N SER A 3 -5.22 6.84 -0.21
CA SER A 3 -4.28 7.07 0.91
C SER A 3 -4.91 7.82 2.09
N SER A 4 -5.77 8.81 1.86
CA SER A 4 -6.49 9.51 2.93
C SER A 4 -7.48 8.58 3.62
N ASP A 5 -8.13 7.73 2.83
CA ASP A 5 -9.22 6.88 3.31
C ASP A 5 -8.67 5.64 4.04
N LEU A 6 -7.54 5.08 3.58
CA LEU A 6 -6.90 3.87 4.13
C LEU A 6 -5.82 4.15 5.19
N PHE A 7 -5.15 5.31 5.11
CA PHE A 7 -4.03 5.67 6.01
C PHE A 7 -4.22 6.99 6.74
N GLY A 8 -5.23 7.80 6.39
CA GLY A 8 -5.38 9.15 6.95
C GLY A 8 -4.32 10.12 6.44
N VAL A 9 -3.64 9.81 5.32
CA VAL A 9 -2.54 10.63 4.79
C VAL A 9 -2.86 11.20 3.41
N PRO A 10 -2.83 12.55 3.27
CA PRO A 10 -2.76 13.54 4.35
C PRO A 10 -4.08 13.61 5.11
N SER A 11 -4.07 14.33 6.24
CA SER A 11 -5.25 14.54 7.06
C SER A 11 -6.34 15.24 6.23
N ALA A 12 -7.37 14.50 5.83
CA ALA A 12 -8.52 15.07 5.18
C ALA A 12 -9.37 15.87 6.18
N LEU A 13 -10.01 16.94 5.72
CA LEU A 13 -10.99 17.71 6.51
C LEU A 13 -12.31 16.94 6.72
N ILE A 14 -12.50 15.83 6.01
CA ILE A 14 -13.66 14.93 6.12
C ILE A 14 -13.28 13.77 7.05
N PRO A 15 -14.11 13.42 8.05
CA PRO A 15 -13.85 12.32 8.97
C PRO A 15 -13.66 11.00 8.20
N ARG A 16 -12.62 10.26 8.58
CA ARG A 16 -12.42 8.88 8.13
C ARG A 16 -13.51 8.00 8.75
N ASP A 17 -13.88 6.92 8.06
CA ASP A 17 -14.75 5.89 8.66
C ASP A 17 -14.05 5.31 9.89
N ASP A 18 -14.64 5.52 11.08
CA ASP A 18 -14.08 5.13 12.37
C ASP A 18 -13.79 3.62 12.45
N HIS A 19 -14.56 2.78 11.75
CA HIS A 19 -14.32 1.35 11.69
C HIS A 19 -13.01 1.01 10.96
N LEU A 20 -12.68 1.75 9.89
CA LEU A 20 -11.43 1.60 9.17
C LEU A 20 -10.25 2.29 9.88
N GLY A 21 -10.51 3.31 10.71
CA GLY A 21 -9.50 3.98 11.53
C GLY A 21 -9.05 3.15 12.74
N ILE A 22 -9.92 2.27 13.26
CA ILE A 22 -9.68 1.42 14.44
C ILE A 22 -9.23 0.00 14.05
N SER A 23 -9.63 -0.52 12.89
CA SER A 23 -9.25 -1.87 12.46
C SER A 23 -7.73 -2.00 12.32
N ARG A 24 -7.16 -3.06 12.91
CA ARG A 24 -5.75 -3.43 12.72
C ARG A 24 -5.51 -4.16 11.40
N GLU A 25 -6.57 -4.61 10.74
CA GLU A 25 -6.53 -5.38 9.50
C GLU A 25 -7.22 -4.62 8.37
N HIS A 26 -6.62 -4.68 7.18
CA HIS A 26 -7.13 -4.01 6.00
C HIS A 26 -6.89 -4.82 4.72
N VAL A 27 -7.60 -4.45 3.65
CA VAL A 27 -7.43 -5.02 2.31
C VAL A 27 -7.15 -3.94 1.27
N TYR A 28 -6.20 -4.24 0.38
CA TYR A 28 -5.99 -3.49 -0.86
C TYR A 28 -6.19 -4.41 -2.06
N TYR A 29 -6.81 -3.89 -3.11
CA TYR A 29 -7.11 -4.69 -4.31
C TYR A 29 -6.27 -4.23 -5.50
N ARG A 30 -6.03 -5.18 -6.40
CA ARG A 30 -5.32 -4.94 -7.66
C ARG A 30 -5.62 -6.03 -8.68
N ALA A 31 -5.15 -5.85 -9.91
CA ALA A 31 -5.23 -6.88 -10.94
C ALA A 31 -4.58 -8.20 -10.48
N ALA A 32 -5.16 -9.33 -10.89
CA ALA A 32 -4.78 -10.67 -10.40
C ALA A 32 -3.34 -11.10 -10.70
N ARG A 33 -2.69 -10.45 -11.68
CA ARG A 33 -1.32 -10.76 -12.11
C ARG A 33 -0.35 -10.65 -10.93
N SER A 34 0.31 -11.77 -10.63
CA SER A 34 1.42 -11.79 -9.67
C SER A 34 2.59 -10.95 -10.17
N ARG A 35 3.20 -10.19 -9.26
CA ARG A 35 4.44 -9.43 -9.44
C ARG A 35 5.50 -9.85 -8.42
N GLY A 36 5.37 -11.05 -7.84
CA GLY A 36 6.31 -11.56 -6.83
C GLY A 36 5.85 -11.33 -5.39
N GLU A 37 4.54 -11.11 -5.16
CA GLU A 37 3.97 -11.00 -3.82
C GLU A 37 4.16 -12.33 -3.07
N LYS A 38 5.04 -12.33 -2.07
CA LYS A 38 5.25 -13.45 -1.14
C LYS A 38 4.70 -13.07 0.23
N VAL A 39 4.06 -14.03 0.88
CA VAL A 39 3.57 -13.90 2.26
C VAL A 39 4.21 -15.00 3.13
N PRO A 40 4.54 -14.73 4.41
CA PRO A 40 4.46 -13.42 5.07
C PRO A 40 5.57 -12.46 4.61
N ALA A 41 5.31 -11.14 4.61
CA ALA A 41 6.30 -10.11 4.30
C ALA A 41 5.97 -8.74 4.94
N ARG A 42 6.67 -7.68 4.51
CA ARG A 42 6.37 -6.28 4.84
C ARG A 42 6.02 -5.51 3.57
N ILE A 43 5.08 -4.56 3.68
CA ILE A 43 4.69 -3.65 2.59
C ILE A 43 5.14 -2.24 2.96
N LEU A 44 5.82 -1.56 2.03
CA LEU A 44 6.01 -0.12 2.09
C LEU A 44 4.98 0.56 1.19
N TRP A 45 4.27 1.55 1.74
CA TRP A 45 3.24 2.28 1.02
C TRP A 45 3.79 3.59 0.46
N TYR A 46 3.77 3.71 -0.87
CA TYR A 46 4.14 4.93 -1.58
C TYR A 46 2.88 5.73 -1.93
N ALA A 47 2.82 6.99 -1.50
CA ALA A 47 1.83 7.95 -1.93
C ALA A 47 2.41 8.77 -3.09
N SER A 48 1.70 8.78 -4.22
CA SER A 48 2.03 9.56 -5.41
C SER A 48 1.37 10.92 -5.39
N SER A 49 2.03 11.93 -5.96
CA SER A 49 1.47 13.28 -6.04
C SER A 49 0.37 13.35 -7.09
N ASP A 50 -0.69 14.11 -6.78
CA ASP A 50 -1.73 14.50 -7.74
C ASP A 50 -1.80 16.03 -7.84
N LYS A 51 -2.72 16.54 -8.69
CA LYS A 51 -2.86 17.97 -8.95
C LYS A 51 -3.16 18.81 -7.69
N ASN A 52 -3.62 18.18 -6.60
CA ASN A 52 -4.03 18.85 -5.38
C ASN A 52 -3.06 18.60 -4.21
N GLN A 53 -2.14 17.64 -4.30
CA GLN A 53 -1.18 17.32 -3.24
C GLN A 53 0.19 16.87 -3.75
N SER A 54 1.24 17.50 -3.23
CA SER A 54 2.64 17.20 -3.51
C SER A 54 3.23 16.14 -2.58
N VAL A 55 2.56 15.02 -2.36
CA VAL A 55 3.14 13.89 -1.60
C VAL A 55 3.73 12.90 -2.60
N SER A 56 5.05 12.83 -2.71
CA SER A 56 5.78 11.82 -3.48
C SER A 56 6.74 11.11 -2.54
N ALA A 57 6.21 10.22 -1.70
CA ALA A 57 6.94 9.66 -0.58
C ALA A 57 6.43 8.27 -0.17
N VAL A 58 7.33 7.48 0.43
CA VAL A 58 6.93 6.34 1.25
C VAL A 58 6.44 6.85 2.60
N ILE A 59 5.19 6.54 2.94
CA ILE A 59 4.47 7.15 4.07
C ILE A 59 4.17 6.18 5.20
N ALA A 60 4.20 4.87 4.93
CA ALA A 60 3.81 3.86 5.91
C ALA A 60 4.44 2.50 5.61
N CYS A 61 4.47 1.65 6.64
CA CYS A 61 4.84 0.26 6.56
C CYS A 61 3.67 -0.60 7.09
N SER A 62 3.49 -1.82 6.59
CA SER A 62 2.52 -2.78 7.14
C SER A 62 3.05 -4.20 7.08
N ARG A 63 2.46 -5.10 7.88
CA ARG A 63 2.67 -6.53 7.73
C ARG A 63 1.84 -7.06 6.56
N PHE A 64 2.44 -7.85 5.68
CA PHE A 64 1.74 -8.52 4.59
C PHE A 64 1.38 -9.94 5.02
N ASP A 65 0.11 -10.19 5.26
CA ASP A 65 -0.35 -11.42 5.92
C ASP A 65 -0.79 -12.48 4.93
N ALA A 66 -1.58 -12.09 3.93
CA ALA A 66 -2.15 -13.04 2.97
C ALA A 66 -2.49 -12.39 1.62
N THR A 67 -2.65 -13.24 0.61
CA THR A 67 -3.20 -12.82 -0.68
C THR A 67 -4.26 -13.81 -1.16
N VAL A 68 -5.35 -13.28 -1.72
CA VAL A 68 -6.46 -14.08 -2.26
C VAL A 68 -6.73 -13.61 -3.67
N VAL A 69 -6.80 -14.55 -4.63
CA VAL A 69 -7.23 -14.29 -6.00
C VAL A 69 -8.59 -14.94 -6.20
N ASP A 70 -9.58 -14.14 -6.59
CA ASP A 70 -10.96 -14.60 -6.80
C ASP A 70 -11.72 -13.60 -7.67
N THR A 71 -12.97 -13.91 -8.00
CA THR A 71 -13.91 -13.02 -8.67
C THR A 71 -14.16 -11.75 -7.85
N GLY A 72 -14.40 -10.63 -8.53
CA GLY A 72 -14.60 -9.35 -7.86
C GLY A 72 -15.76 -9.37 -6.85
N ARG A 73 -16.84 -10.11 -7.16
CA ARG A 73 -17.99 -10.23 -6.27
C ARG A 73 -17.71 -11.07 -5.02
N SER A 74 -16.94 -12.15 -5.15
CA SER A 74 -16.48 -12.95 -4.01
C SER A 74 -15.58 -12.12 -3.09
N LEU A 75 -14.61 -11.41 -3.66
CA LEU A 75 -13.69 -10.54 -2.93
C LEU A 75 -14.41 -9.39 -2.20
N TYR A 76 -15.39 -8.76 -2.85
CA TYR A 76 -16.21 -7.72 -2.23
C TYR A 76 -17.01 -8.29 -1.05
N ASN A 77 -17.74 -9.38 -1.24
CA ASN A 77 -18.54 -9.98 -0.18
C ASN A 77 -17.71 -10.37 1.05
N ARG A 78 -16.50 -10.89 0.83
CA ARG A 78 -15.60 -11.31 1.92
C ARG A 78 -14.95 -10.14 2.64
N PHE A 79 -14.50 -9.11 1.92
CA PHE A 79 -13.55 -8.13 2.49
C PHE A 79 -14.01 -6.67 2.43
N ARG A 80 -15.26 -6.38 2.01
CA ARG A 80 -15.80 -4.99 1.94
C ARG A 80 -15.71 -4.18 3.24
N HIS A 81 -15.61 -4.85 4.40
CA HIS A 81 -15.50 -4.21 5.71
C HIS A 81 -14.05 -3.88 6.10
N LEU A 82 -13.06 -4.34 5.33
CA LEU A 82 -11.63 -4.17 5.58
C LEU A 82 -10.97 -3.17 4.61
N GLY A 83 -11.69 -2.66 3.61
CA GLY A 83 -11.11 -1.87 2.53
C GLY A 83 -11.99 -0.72 2.11
N VAL A 84 -11.39 0.22 1.37
CA VAL A 84 -12.06 1.45 0.90
C VAL A 84 -12.65 1.33 -0.51
N TRP A 85 -12.35 0.25 -1.23
CA TRP A 85 -12.84 0.04 -2.60
C TRP A 85 -14.29 -0.47 -2.60
N GLY A 86 -15.13 0.15 -3.43
CA GLY A 86 -16.46 -0.36 -3.74
C GLY A 86 -16.40 -1.54 -4.71
N LEU A 87 -17.55 -2.19 -4.94
CA LEU A 87 -17.65 -3.30 -5.89
C LEU A 87 -17.17 -2.89 -7.29
N ASP A 88 -17.55 -1.71 -7.77
CA ASP A 88 -17.17 -1.22 -9.10
C ASP A 88 -15.66 -1.03 -9.26
N ASP A 89 -14.96 -0.60 -8.20
CA ASP A 89 -13.50 -0.48 -8.22
C ASP A 89 -12.82 -1.85 -8.32
N ILE A 90 -13.34 -2.83 -7.58
CA ILE A 90 -12.83 -4.20 -7.61
C ILE A 90 -13.08 -4.82 -9.00
N LEU A 91 -14.28 -4.65 -9.56
CA LEU A 91 -14.61 -5.12 -10.90
C LEU A 91 -13.72 -4.48 -11.97
N ARG A 92 -13.41 -3.19 -11.84
CA ARG A 92 -12.45 -2.52 -12.73
C ARG A 92 -11.07 -3.16 -12.67
N ALA A 93 -10.61 -3.56 -11.48
CA ALA A 93 -9.34 -4.28 -11.33
C ALA A 93 -9.38 -5.73 -11.82
N CYS A 94 -10.56 -6.35 -11.94
CA CYS A 94 -10.68 -7.68 -12.53
C CYS A 94 -10.30 -7.70 -14.01
N GLY A 95 -10.63 -6.62 -14.74
CA GLY A 95 -10.47 -6.52 -16.19
C GLY A 95 -11.05 -7.74 -16.92
N ASP A 96 -10.45 -8.10 -18.06
CA ASP A 96 -10.94 -9.19 -18.92
C ASP A 96 -10.84 -10.58 -18.28
N ARG A 97 -10.04 -10.75 -17.22
CA ARG A 97 -9.86 -12.04 -16.54
C ARG A 97 -10.97 -12.37 -15.55
N GLY A 98 -11.82 -11.40 -15.21
CA GLY A 98 -12.90 -11.57 -14.23
C GLY A 98 -12.44 -11.82 -12.79
N GLN A 99 -11.13 -11.74 -12.52
CA GLN A 99 -10.53 -11.98 -11.21
C GLN A 99 -9.63 -10.82 -10.80
N ALA A 100 -9.67 -10.48 -9.51
CA ALA A 100 -8.75 -9.53 -8.90
C ALA A 100 -7.96 -10.23 -7.79
N ARG A 101 -6.98 -9.52 -7.23
CA ARG A 101 -6.19 -9.96 -6.09
C ARG A 101 -6.45 -9.03 -4.91
N ALA A 102 -6.82 -9.61 -3.78
CA ALA A 102 -6.81 -8.97 -2.47
C ALA A 102 -5.44 -9.17 -1.81
N LEU A 103 -4.88 -8.08 -1.29
CA LEU A 103 -3.70 -8.06 -0.43
C LEU A 103 -4.20 -7.76 0.98
N LEU A 104 -4.14 -8.73 1.87
CA LEU A 104 -4.51 -8.57 3.27
C LEU A 104 -3.27 -8.17 4.05
N PHE A 105 -3.38 -7.10 4.82
CA PHE A 105 -2.29 -6.55 5.60
C PHE A 105 -2.80 -6.06 6.95
N SER A 106 -1.88 -5.98 7.89
CA SER A 106 -2.17 -5.54 9.26
C SER A 106 -1.05 -4.68 9.82
N ASP A 107 -1.32 -4.12 11.01
CA ASP A 107 -0.33 -3.39 11.82
C ASP A 107 0.38 -2.30 11.01
N THR A 108 -0.44 -1.43 10.41
CA THR A 108 0.08 -0.30 9.65
C THR A 108 0.72 0.72 10.57
N GLU A 109 2.01 0.95 10.36
CA GLU A 109 2.81 1.98 10.99
C GLU A 109 2.97 3.16 10.03
N ILE A 110 2.41 4.31 10.39
CA ILE A 110 2.62 5.56 9.64
C ILE A 110 3.99 6.12 10.01
N PHE A 111 4.80 6.45 9.00
CA PHE A 111 6.11 7.04 9.24
C PHE A 111 5.98 8.48 9.74
N PRO A 112 6.59 8.82 10.89
CA PRO A 112 6.62 10.20 11.36
C PRO A 112 7.40 11.12 10.41
N ARG A 113 8.32 10.56 9.61
CA ARG A 113 9.04 11.27 8.55
C ARG A 113 8.83 10.59 7.19
N PRO A 114 7.87 11.03 6.36
CA PRO A 114 7.70 10.46 5.02
C PRO A 114 9.01 10.49 4.21
N VAL A 115 9.38 9.36 3.61
CA VAL A 115 10.63 9.23 2.86
C VAL A 115 10.38 9.61 1.41
N GLY A 116 10.78 10.83 1.03
CA GLY A 116 10.57 11.37 -0.31
C GLY A 116 11.20 10.52 -1.42
N LEU A 117 10.60 10.55 -2.61
CA LEU A 117 11.02 9.76 -3.77
C LEU A 117 12.51 9.93 -4.10
N HIS A 118 13.04 11.15 -4.08
CA HIS A 118 14.46 11.42 -4.34
C HIS A 118 15.37 10.68 -3.34
N LYS A 119 14.98 10.62 -2.07
CA LYS A 119 15.72 9.90 -1.03
C LYS A 119 15.64 8.40 -1.24
N VAL A 120 14.47 7.86 -1.57
CA VAL A 120 14.30 6.44 -1.92
C VAL A 120 15.19 6.06 -3.12
N GLN A 121 15.22 6.90 -4.16
CA GLN A 121 16.09 6.73 -5.33
C GLN A 121 17.58 6.74 -4.96
N SER A 122 18.00 7.66 -4.11
CA SER A 122 19.38 7.71 -3.60
C SER A 122 19.76 6.44 -2.83
N LEU A 123 18.89 5.99 -1.92
CA LEU A 123 19.12 4.77 -1.12
C LEU A 123 19.20 3.52 -2.00
N ALA A 124 18.35 3.43 -3.04
CA ALA A 124 18.36 2.32 -3.99
C ALA A 124 19.61 2.34 -4.89
N ALA A 125 20.02 3.51 -5.38
CA ALA A 125 21.22 3.66 -6.21
C ALA A 125 22.49 3.26 -5.45
N GLN A 126 22.61 3.66 -4.18
CA GLN A 126 23.72 3.24 -3.29
C GLN A 126 23.82 1.72 -3.13
N ARG A 127 22.70 1.01 -3.33
CA ARG A 127 22.56 -0.45 -3.17
C ARG A 127 22.44 -1.18 -4.51
N GLN A 128 22.65 -0.46 -5.62
CA GLN A 128 22.53 -0.99 -6.99
C GLN A 128 21.19 -1.69 -7.25
N HIS A 129 20.11 -1.23 -6.59
CA HIS A 129 18.78 -1.82 -6.71
C HIS A 129 17.93 -1.05 -7.73
N PRO A 130 17.32 -1.73 -8.72
CA PRO A 130 16.39 -1.08 -9.64
C PRO A 130 15.09 -0.70 -8.93
N LEU A 131 14.57 0.50 -9.15
CA LEU A 131 13.27 0.92 -8.61
C LEU A 131 12.18 0.83 -9.68
N GLY A 132 11.11 0.08 -9.40
CA GLY A 132 9.94 -0.06 -10.26
C GLY A 132 8.68 0.54 -9.63
N VAL A 133 8.64 1.86 -9.40
CA VAL A 133 7.56 2.52 -8.62
C VAL A 133 6.17 2.52 -9.28
N GLN A 134 5.99 1.94 -10.47
CA GLN A 134 4.71 1.91 -11.19
C GLN A 134 3.75 0.81 -10.73
N SER A 135 4.22 -0.21 -10.00
CA SER A 135 3.39 -1.27 -9.45
C SER A 135 4.03 -1.83 -8.17
N VAL A 136 3.42 -2.83 -7.52
CA VAL A 136 4.13 -3.57 -6.46
C VAL A 136 5.36 -4.24 -7.05
N PHE A 137 6.47 -4.16 -6.34
CA PHE A 137 7.72 -4.84 -6.68
C PHE A 137 8.46 -5.25 -5.40
N GLU A 138 9.24 -6.32 -5.50
CA GLU A 138 10.10 -6.78 -4.40
C GLU A 138 11.32 -5.85 -4.27
N ILE A 139 11.67 -5.51 -3.03
CA ILE A 139 12.92 -4.83 -2.70
C ILE A 139 13.75 -5.71 -1.79
N THR A 140 15.08 -5.53 -1.83
CA THR A 140 15.97 -6.26 -0.93
C THR A 140 15.73 -5.88 0.53
N PRO A 141 15.99 -6.80 1.49
CA PRO A 141 15.90 -6.50 2.92
C PRO A 141 16.75 -5.30 3.36
N ASP A 142 17.92 -5.12 2.74
CA ASP A 142 18.82 -4.01 3.01
C ASP A 142 18.24 -2.66 2.56
N LEU A 143 17.63 -2.60 1.37
CA LEU A 143 16.93 -1.40 0.91
C LEU A 143 15.70 -1.10 1.78
N PHE A 144 14.94 -2.14 2.16
CA PHE A 144 13.81 -1.99 3.08
C PHE A 144 14.27 -1.37 4.42
N SER A 145 15.32 -1.92 5.02
CA SER A 145 15.85 -1.44 6.30
C SER A 145 16.24 0.04 6.23
N ALA A 146 16.92 0.43 5.16
CA ALA A 146 17.35 1.81 4.95
C ALA A 146 16.18 2.79 4.81
N ILE A 147 15.15 2.42 4.05
CA ILE A 147 13.95 3.25 3.90
C ILE A 147 13.19 3.32 5.22
N TYR A 148 13.06 2.20 5.93
CA TYR A 148 12.37 2.16 7.21
C TYR A 148 13.06 3.06 8.25
N GLN A 149 14.37 2.95 8.41
CA GLN A 149 15.15 3.79 9.33
C GLN A 149 15.05 5.29 9.01
N GLU A 150 15.05 5.66 7.74
CA GLU A 150 14.85 7.06 7.33
C GLU A 150 13.45 7.56 7.73
N GLY A 151 12.45 6.68 7.71
CA GLY A 151 11.08 6.98 8.11
C GLY A 151 10.87 7.17 9.61
N GLN A 152 11.74 6.59 10.43
CA GLN A 152 11.72 6.67 11.90
C GLN A 152 12.29 8.00 12.41
N PRO A 153 12.00 8.43 13.65
CA PRO A 153 12.71 9.57 14.25
C PRO A 153 14.21 9.28 14.38
N ALA A 154 15.04 10.33 14.37
CA ALA A 154 16.46 10.18 14.70
C ALA A 154 16.58 9.72 16.16
N GLN A 155 17.38 8.66 16.38
CA GLN A 155 17.74 8.18 17.71
C GLN A 155 18.73 9.14 18.39
#